data_AF-A0A2V3ZJJ3-F1
#
_entry.id   AF-A0A2V3ZJJ3-F1
#
_cell.length_a   1.000
_cell.length_b   1.000
_cell.length_c   1.000
_cell.angle_alpha   90.00
_cell.angle_beta   90.00
_cell.angle_gamma   90.00
#
_symmetry.space_group_name_H-M   'P 1'
#
loop_
_entity.id
_entity.type
_entity.pdbx_description
1 polymer ?
#
loop_
_entity_poly.entity_id
_entity_poly.type
_entity_poly.pdbx_seq_one_letter_code
_entity_poly.pdbx_strand_id
1 'polypeptide(L)'
;MKDLKRSRVTIITVSAIVLFFLANYLARFLLGLTGVVVSVVIAALIAAYISWSVARLLKRVPTGDERARVLWSYGGFLGALFVAWAGFVGLSAGLDMAAVIFLLSHYLPYPALAHLMLSDRVVGRFVGAPG
;
A
#
# COMPACT_ATOMS: atom_id res chain seq x y z
N MET A 1 11.87 11.79 21.53
CA MET A 1 12.38 10.93 20.41
C MET A 1 11.35 9.94 19.86
N LYS A 2 10.37 9.43 20.62
CA LYS A 2 9.31 8.54 20.09
C LYS A 2 8.38 9.24 19.08
N ASP A 3 8.07 10.52 19.28
CA ASP A 3 7.14 11.28 18.40
C ASP A 3 7.71 11.60 17.01
N LEU A 4 9.04 11.80 16.92
CA LEU A 4 9.73 12.00 15.63
C LEU A 4 9.67 10.75 14.76
N LYS A 5 9.79 9.55 15.34
CA LYS A 5 9.63 8.28 14.62
C LYS A 5 8.19 8.07 14.17
N ARG A 6 7.22 8.41 15.03
CA ARG A 6 5.78 8.32 14.72
C ARG A 6 5.41 9.22 13.53
N SER A 7 5.87 10.47 13.55
CA SER A 7 5.63 11.43 12.47
C SER A 7 6.21 10.96 11.13
N ARG A 8 7.41 10.38 11.14
CA ARG A 8 8.06 9.85 9.93
C ARG A 8 7.34 8.65 9.33
N VAL A 9 6.81 7.75 10.16
CA VAL A 9 5.99 6.62 9.69
C VAL A 9 4.70 7.13 9.02
N THR A 10 4.03 8.11 9.64
CA THR A 10 2.85 8.74 9.04
C THR A 10 3.17 9.36 7.68
N ILE A 11 4.31 10.07 7.55
CA ILE A 11 4.75 10.65 6.27
C ILE A 11 4.94 9.57 5.21
N ILE A 12 5.58 8.44 5.55
CA ILE A 12 5.73 7.31 4.62
C ILE A 12 4.36 6.80 4.17
N THR A 13 3.44 6.55 5.12
CA THR A 13 2.09 6.09 4.79
C THR A 13 1.35 7.09 3.90
N VAL A 14 1.31 8.37 4.26
CA VAL A 14 0.63 9.42 3.47
C VAL A 14 1.25 9.52 2.08
N SER A 15 2.58 9.52 1.97
CA SER A 15 3.26 9.55 0.67
C SER A 15 2.93 8.33 -0.19
N ALA A 16 2.77 7.15 0.41
CA ALA A 16 2.37 5.94 -0.30
C ALA A 16 0.91 5.99 -0.77
N ILE A 17 0.02 6.62 0.01
CA ILE A 17 -1.38 6.87 -0.40
C ILE A 17 -1.43 7.89 -1.54
N VAL A 18 -0.65 8.96 -1.47
CA VAL A 18 -0.54 9.93 -2.58
C VAL A 18 0.00 9.24 -3.83
N LEU A 19 1.07 8.45 -3.70
CA LEU A 19 1.64 7.67 -4.79
C LEU A 19 0.63 6.67 -5.37
N PHE A 20 -0.21 6.06 -4.52
CA PHE A 20 -1.32 5.21 -4.96
C PHE A 20 -2.26 5.95 -5.89
N PHE A 21 -2.73 7.14 -5.50
CA PHE A 21 -3.62 7.93 -6.35
C PHE A 21 -2.94 8.38 -7.63
N LEU A 22 -1.71 8.90 -7.54
CA LEU A 22 -0.96 9.38 -8.71
C LEU A 22 -0.66 8.26 -9.70
N ALA A 23 -0.23 7.08 -9.23
CA ALA A 23 0.08 5.95 -10.09
C ALA A 23 -1.19 5.39 -10.75
N ASN A 24 -2.30 5.28 -10.01
CA ASN A 24 -3.57 4.85 -10.59
C ASN A 24 -4.11 5.88 -11.58
N TYR A 25 -4.02 7.17 -11.28
CA TYR A 25 -4.43 8.25 -12.19
C TYR A 25 -3.60 8.22 -13.48
N LEU A 26 -2.28 8.19 -13.38
CA LEU A 26 -1.37 8.12 -14.52
C LEU A 26 -1.65 6.87 -15.37
N ALA A 27 -1.69 5.69 -14.76
CA ALA A 27 -1.90 4.45 -15.49
C ALA A 27 -3.27 4.40 -16.18
N ARG A 28 -4.36 4.71 -15.45
CA ARG A 28 -5.72 4.50 -15.96
C ARG A 28 -6.21 5.64 -16.81
N PHE A 29 -5.96 6.88 -16.39
CA PHE A 29 -6.53 8.05 -17.03
C PHE A 29 -5.64 8.60 -18.14
N LEU A 30 -4.32 8.67 -17.92
CA LEU A 30 -3.40 9.22 -18.91
C LEU A 30 -2.91 8.16 -19.91
N LEU A 31 -2.66 6.93 -19.47
CA LEU A 31 -2.12 5.86 -20.31
C LEU A 31 -3.17 4.83 -20.78
N GLY A 32 -4.40 4.89 -20.27
CA GLY A 32 -5.47 3.94 -20.61
C GLY A 32 -5.21 2.50 -20.15
N LEU A 33 -4.23 2.27 -19.27
CA LEU A 33 -3.86 0.96 -18.75
C LEU A 33 -4.88 0.51 -17.71
N THR A 34 -5.56 -0.60 -17.97
CA THR A 34 -6.61 -1.15 -17.09
C THR A 34 -6.40 -2.64 -16.82
N GLY A 35 -7.21 -3.18 -15.92
CA GLY A 35 -7.20 -4.60 -15.55
C GLY A 35 -6.35 -4.94 -14.32
N VAL A 36 -6.53 -6.18 -13.85
CA VAL A 36 -5.97 -6.66 -12.58
C VAL A 36 -4.45 -6.65 -12.57
N VAL A 37 -3.82 -7.04 -13.70
CA VAL A 37 -2.35 -7.09 -13.82
C VAL A 37 -1.73 -5.71 -13.56
N VAL A 38 -2.32 -4.65 -14.12
CA VAL A 38 -1.86 -3.27 -13.90
C VAL A 38 -1.97 -2.90 -12.42
N SER A 39 -3.09 -3.25 -11.77
CA SER A 39 -3.26 -3.04 -10.33
C SER A 39 -2.19 -3.78 -9.50
N VAL A 40 -1.86 -5.03 -9.85
CA VAL A 40 -0.82 -5.82 -9.15
C VAL A 40 0.56 -5.17 -9.33
N VAL A 41 0.89 -4.70 -10.53
CA VAL A 41 2.16 -4.01 -10.79
C VAL A 41 2.26 -2.72 -9.98
N ILE A 42 1.21 -1.88 -9.99
CA ILE A 42 1.17 -0.65 -9.18
C ILE A 42 1.30 -0.98 -7.70
N ALA A 43 0.57 -1.99 -7.21
CA ALA A 43 0.66 -2.45 -5.84
C ALA A 43 2.08 -2.90 -5.45
N ALA A 44 2.75 -3.64 -6.33
CA ALA A 44 4.13 -4.07 -6.12
C ALA A 44 5.10 -2.89 -6.03
N LEU A 45 4.97 -1.89 -6.91
CA LEU A 45 5.80 -0.69 -6.91
C LEU A 45 5.62 0.11 -5.61
N ILE A 46 4.38 0.29 -5.16
CA ILE A 46 4.10 1.01 -3.91
C ILE A 46 4.61 0.23 -2.70
N ALA A 47 4.41 -1.08 -2.68
CA ALA A 47 4.91 -1.95 -1.61
C ALA A 47 6.44 -1.91 -1.53
N ALA A 48 7.13 -1.93 -2.67
CA ALA A 48 8.58 -1.78 -2.74
C ALA A 48 9.02 -0.40 -2.24
N TYR A 49 8.33 0.68 -2.64
CA TYR A 49 8.57 2.04 -2.15
C TYR A 49 8.41 2.14 -0.63
N ILE A 50 7.34 1.58 -0.05
CA ILE A 50 7.12 1.56 1.40
C ILE A 50 8.27 0.85 2.09
N SER A 51 8.61 -0.36 1.64
CA SER A 51 9.66 -1.18 2.23
C SER A 51 11.03 -0.50 2.17
N TRP A 52 11.40 0.04 1.01
CA TRP A 52 12.62 0.81 0.82
C TRP A 52 12.66 2.06 1.71
N SER A 53 11.56 2.81 1.80
CA SER A 53 11.47 4.02 2.63
C SER A 53 11.64 3.68 4.12
N VAL A 54 11.00 2.61 4.60
CA VAL A 54 11.16 2.12 5.96
C VAL A 54 12.60 1.69 6.23
N ALA A 55 13.22 0.95 5.31
CA ALA A 55 14.61 0.51 5.42
C ALA A 55 15.57 1.71 5.53
N ARG A 56 15.41 2.71 4.65
CA ARG A 56 16.22 3.94 4.65
C ARG A 56 16.03 4.78 5.91
N LEU A 57 14.79 4.86 6.41
CA LEU A 57 14.46 5.66 7.58
C LEU A 57 15.04 5.05 8.87
N LEU A 58 14.86 3.73 9.03
CA LEU A 58 15.25 3.03 10.25
C LEU A 58 16.71 2.59 10.23
N LYS A 59 17.30 2.41 9.04
CA LYS A 59 18.65 1.84 8.82
C LYS A 59 18.84 0.47 9.49
N ARG A 60 17.74 -0.22 9.78
CA ARG A 60 17.66 -1.56 10.35
C ARG A 60 16.33 -2.18 9.97
N VAL A 61 16.20 -3.50 10.18
CA VAL A 61 14.91 -4.20 10.06
C VAL A 61 13.91 -3.61 11.08
N PRO A 62 12.67 -3.28 10.66
CA PRO A 62 11.62 -2.79 11.56
C PRO A 62 11.23 -3.85 12.58
N THR A 63 10.88 -3.41 13.79
CA THR A 63 10.28 -4.33 14.78
C THR A 63 8.87 -4.71 14.36
N GLY A 64 8.32 -5.78 14.97
CA GLY A 64 6.93 -6.21 14.73
C GLY A 64 5.92 -5.07 14.91
N ASP A 65 6.08 -4.26 15.94
CA ASP A 65 5.19 -3.11 16.21
C ASP A 65 5.35 -1.96 15.20
N GLU A 66 6.57 -1.72 14.71
CA GLU A 66 6.83 -0.71 13.66
C GLU A 66 6.20 -1.16 12.34
N ARG A 67 6.36 -2.43 11.99
CA ARG A 67 5.73 -3.06 10.82
C ARG A 67 4.21 -3.01 10.92
N ALA A 68 3.65 -3.45 12.04
CA ALA A 68 2.22 -3.44 12.28
C ALA A 68 1.64 -2.03 12.15
N ARG A 69 2.33 -1.01 12.67
CA ARG A 69 1.88 0.38 12.52
C ARG A 69 1.83 0.85 11.07
N VAL A 70 2.87 0.58 10.28
CA VAL A 70 2.90 0.93 8.86
C VAL A 70 1.75 0.23 8.13
N LEU A 71 1.58 -1.07 8.37
CA LEU A 71 0.54 -1.88 7.73
C LEU A 71 -0.88 -1.47 8.15
N TRP A 72 -1.14 -1.23 9.43
CA TRP A 72 -2.44 -0.78 9.90
C TRP A 72 -2.78 0.61 9.41
N SER A 73 -1.78 1.51 9.32
CA SER A 73 -2.02 2.87 8.83
C SER A 73 -2.29 2.84 7.32
N TYR A 74 -1.44 2.16 6.54
CA TYR A 74 -1.61 2.03 5.10
C TYR A 74 -2.87 1.24 4.71
N GLY A 75 -3.04 0.06 5.31
CA GLY A 75 -4.21 -0.79 5.12
C GLY A 75 -5.49 -0.15 5.64
N GLY A 76 -5.44 0.62 6.72
CA GLY A 76 -6.59 1.37 7.24
C GLY A 76 -7.06 2.45 6.27
N PHE A 77 -6.15 3.23 5.69
CA PHE A 77 -6.50 4.20 4.65
C PHE A 77 -7.11 3.53 3.41
N LEU A 78 -6.49 2.44 2.93
CA LEU A 78 -7.02 1.69 1.79
C LEU A 78 -8.37 1.04 2.12
N GLY A 79 -8.54 0.50 3.31
CA GLY A 79 -9.77 -0.13 3.77
C GLY A 79 -10.91 0.89 3.86
N ALA A 80 -10.65 2.09 4.38
CA ALA A 80 -11.64 3.17 4.38
C ALA A 80 -12.06 3.57 2.96
N LEU A 81 -11.10 3.69 2.04
CA LEU A 81 -11.36 3.97 0.63
C LEU A 81 -12.21 2.85 -0.02
N PHE A 82 -11.91 1.60 0.31
CA PHE A 82 -12.62 0.43 -0.18
C PHE A 82 -14.08 0.39 0.30
N VAL A 83 -14.30 0.64 1.59
CA VAL A 83 -15.64 0.72 2.17
C VAL A 83 -16.43 1.86 1.54
N ALA A 84 -15.81 3.03 1.34
CA ALA A 84 -16.45 4.16 0.68
C ALA A 84 -16.85 3.82 -0.78
N TRP A 85 -15.96 3.16 -1.52
CA TRP A 85 -16.24 2.72 -2.89
C TRP A 85 -17.37 1.69 -2.93
N ALA A 86 -17.33 0.68 -2.05
CA ALA A 86 -18.37 -0.35 -1.99
C ALA A 86 -19.73 0.25 -1.62
N GLY A 87 -19.76 1.21 -0.68
CA GLY A 87 -20.96 1.97 -0.36
C GLY A 87 -21.48 2.76 -1.56
N PHE A 88 -20.60 3.46 -2.28
CA PHE A 88 -20.98 4.21 -3.49
C PHE A 88 -21.58 3.31 -4.57
N VAL A 89 -20.93 2.18 -4.87
CA VAL A 89 -21.43 1.22 -5.88
C VAL A 89 -22.73 0.57 -5.42
N GLY A 90 -22.81 0.15 -4.15
CA GLY A 90 -24.00 -0.44 -3.56
C GLY A 90 -25.22 0.49 -3.64
N LEU A 91 -25.03 1.79 -3.44
CA LEU A 91 -26.09 2.80 -3.56
C LEU A 91 -26.43 3.17 -5.01
N SER A 92 -25.46 3.09 -5.93
CA SER A 92 -25.63 3.58 -7.31
C SER A 92 -26.13 2.52 -8.29
N ALA A 93 -25.61 1.29 -8.17
CA ALA A 93 -25.84 0.22 -9.15
C ALA A 93 -26.18 -1.13 -8.50
N GLY A 94 -26.16 -1.20 -7.16
CA GLY A 94 -26.21 -2.47 -6.42
C GLY A 94 -24.83 -3.13 -6.35
N LEU A 95 -24.64 -3.97 -5.33
CA LEU A 95 -23.38 -4.69 -5.09
C LEU A 95 -23.62 -6.19 -5.29
N ASP A 96 -23.34 -6.69 -6.49
CA ASP A 96 -23.41 -8.13 -6.78
C ASP A 96 -22.06 -8.83 -6.49
N MET A 97 -22.06 -10.16 -6.52
CA MET A 97 -20.85 -10.95 -6.24
C MET A 97 -19.74 -10.69 -7.25
N ALA A 98 -20.07 -10.40 -8.51
CA ALA A 98 -19.09 -10.08 -9.53
C ALA A 98 -18.36 -8.77 -9.21
N ALA A 99 -19.10 -7.72 -8.81
CA ALA A 99 -18.54 -6.44 -8.39
C ALA A 99 -17.63 -6.61 -7.16
N VAL A 100 -18.02 -7.44 -6.18
CA VAL A 100 -17.20 -7.75 -5.01
C VAL A 100 -15.90 -8.46 -5.40
N ILE A 101 -15.97 -9.47 -6.27
CA ILE A 101 -14.78 -10.21 -6.73
C ILE A 101 -13.86 -9.27 -7.52
N PHE A 102 -14.41 -8.46 -8.41
CA PHE A 102 -13.66 -7.48 -9.18
C PHE A 102 -12.94 -6.50 -8.27
N LEU A 103 -13.66 -5.97 -7.28
CA LEU A 103 -13.15 -5.06 -6.28
C LEU A 103 -12.01 -5.73 -5.47
N LEU A 104 -12.21 -6.92 -4.91
CA LEU A 104 -11.18 -7.61 -4.15
C LEU A 104 -9.94 -7.90 -5.00
N SER A 105 -10.13 -8.33 -6.25
CA SER A 105 -9.03 -8.65 -7.17
C SER A 105 -8.14 -7.43 -7.48
N HIS A 106 -8.72 -6.24 -7.54
CA HIS A 106 -7.95 -5.01 -7.82
C HIS A 106 -7.33 -4.38 -6.59
N TYR A 107 -7.90 -4.61 -5.40
CA TYR A 107 -7.51 -3.86 -4.19
C TYR A 107 -6.81 -4.69 -3.12
N LEU A 108 -7.07 -6.00 -2.99
CA LEU A 108 -6.32 -6.89 -2.08
C LEU A 108 -4.81 -6.98 -2.36
N PRO A 109 -4.34 -6.88 -3.62
CA PRO A 109 -2.90 -6.93 -3.89
C PRO A 109 -2.09 -5.86 -3.14
N TYR A 110 -2.66 -4.67 -2.89
CA TYR A 110 -1.98 -3.57 -2.22
C TYR A 110 -1.55 -3.91 -0.78
N PRO A 111 -2.46 -4.24 0.16
CA PRO A 111 -2.06 -4.63 1.50
C PRO A 111 -1.28 -5.95 1.54
N ALA A 112 -1.60 -6.92 0.66
CA ALA A 112 -0.91 -8.20 0.62
C ALA A 112 0.57 -8.05 0.24
N LEU A 113 0.87 -7.29 -0.81
CA LEU A 113 2.24 -7.04 -1.25
C LEU A 113 2.99 -6.13 -0.28
N ALA A 114 2.31 -5.16 0.34
CA ALA A 114 2.92 -4.36 1.42
C ALA A 114 3.35 -5.24 2.60
N HIS A 115 2.51 -6.20 3.01
CA HIS A 115 2.85 -7.15 4.07
C HIS A 115 4.06 -8.02 3.68
N LEU A 116 4.10 -8.54 2.45
CA LEU A 116 5.20 -9.33 1.93
C LEU A 116 6.52 -8.52 1.87
N MET A 117 6.47 -7.31 1.32
CA MET A 117 7.64 -6.45 1.14
C MET A 117 8.19 -5.91 2.45
N LEU A 118 7.38 -5.83 3.50
CA LEU A 118 7.82 -5.47 4.85
C LEU A 118 8.31 -6.66 5.68
N SER A 119 8.42 -7.85 5.11
CA SER A 119 9.06 -8.99 5.78
C SER A 119 10.55 -8.74 6.01
N ASP A 120 11.08 -9.28 7.10
CA ASP A 120 12.48 -9.09 7.54
C ASP A 120 13.48 -9.44 6.42
N ARG A 121 13.17 -10.50 5.66
CA ARG A 121 13.98 -10.93 4.50
C ARG A 121 14.07 -9.87 3.42
N VAL A 122 12.97 -9.21 3.08
CA VAL A 122 12.93 -8.22 2.01
C VAL A 122 13.52 -6.91 2.49
N VAL A 123 13.13 -6.44 3.67
CA VAL A 123 13.66 -5.19 4.24
C VAL A 123 15.17 -5.30 4.47
N GLY A 124 15.66 -6.44 4.94
CA GLY A 124 17.09 -6.69 5.13
C GLY A 124 17.91 -6.51 3.86
N ARG A 125 17.34 -6.83 2.68
CA ARG A 125 18.01 -6.59 1.38
C ARG A 125 18.15 -5.09 1.07
N PHE A 126 17.20 -4.27 1.52
CA PHE A 126 17.24 -2.82 1.30
C PHE A 126 18.11 -2.06 2.30
N VAL A 127 18.35 -2.62 3.48
CA VAL A 127 19.26 -2.04 4.48
C VAL A 127 20.72 -2.17 4.04
N GLY A 128 21.07 -3.22 3.28
CA GLY A 128 22.45 -3.55 2.90
C GLY A 128 23.22 -4.21 4.05
N ALA A 129 24.26 -4.99 3.72
CA ALA A 129 25.18 -5.50 4.73
C ALA A 129 25.84 -4.32 5.46
N PRO A 130 26.11 -4.40 6.78
CA PRO A 130 26.89 -3.38 7.46
C PRO A 130 28.22 -3.23 6.71
N GLY A 131 28.46 -2.04 6.16
CA GLY A 131 29.77 -1.67 5.63
C GLY A 131 30.79 -1.56 6.75
#